data_AF-A0A1F9FH58-F1
#
_entry.id   AF-A0A1F9FH58-F1
#
_cell.length_a   1.000
_cell.length_b   1.000
_cell.length_c   1.000
_cell.angle_alpha   90.00
_cell.angle_beta   90.00
_cell.angle_gamma   90.00
#
_symmetry.space_group_name_H-M   'P 1'
#
loop_
_entity.id
_entity.type
_entity.pdbx_description
1 polymer ?
#
loop_
_entity_poly.entity_id
_entity_poly.type
_entity_poly.pdbx_seq_one_letter_code
_entity_poly.pdbx_strand_id
1 'polypeptide(L)'
;MAKPEVLVVYKKSQLRLALEKRNSRIQRLLKRGDPSTEPMRAAHEAHEDTLLEVERALRATGVDFARVYRARLRPGMTEHRRLVISVGGDGTLLDTSHKVATAPVLGVNSDTAHSVGFLCAAHRGTFAALLAAVLAGRLKPTVVRRLGGAIDGTALPFPVLNDVLVAHKNPAATSRVLLEHQGVVEDQKSSGIWVSTAAGSTAAMSSAGGEIVGLGDGRAQ
;
A
#
# COMPACT_ATOMS: atom_id res chain seq x y z
N MET A 1 27.22 8.74 -8.57
CA MET A 1 26.04 8.84 -9.47
C MET A 1 24.89 9.45 -8.69
N ALA A 2 24.18 10.42 -9.27
CA ALA A 2 23.00 11.01 -8.65
C ALA A 2 21.89 9.94 -8.47
N LYS A 3 21.10 10.03 -7.39
CA LYS A 3 19.93 9.16 -7.21
C LYS A 3 18.84 9.61 -8.22
N PRO A 4 18.12 8.69 -8.89
CA PRO A 4 17.02 9.07 -9.78
C PRO A 4 15.95 9.95 -9.10
N GLU A 5 15.29 10.83 -9.85
CA GLU A 5 14.27 11.71 -9.26
C GLU A 5 13.04 10.92 -8.78
N VAL A 6 12.66 9.89 -9.54
CA VAL A 6 11.47 9.07 -9.29
C VAL A 6 11.85 7.64 -8.96
N LEU A 7 11.15 7.05 -7.97
CA LEU A 7 11.27 5.63 -7.65
C LEU A 7 9.94 4.91 -7.87
N VAL A 8 9.92 3.97 -8.82
CA VAL A 8 8.79 3.07 -9.05
C VAL A 8 8.93 1.84 -8.16
N VAL A 9 8.02 1.68 -7.21
CA VAL A 9 7.93 0.53 -6.31
C VAL A 9 6.82 -0.38 -6.82
N TYR A 10 7.16 -1.63 -7.19
CA TYR A 10 6.18 -2.53 -7.79
C TYR A 10 6.03 -3.82 -7.00
N LYS A 11 4.83 -4.43 -7.02
CA LYS A 11 4.62 -5.81 -6.54
C LYS A 11 5.06 -6.83 -7.60
N LYS A 12 5.17 -8.11 -7.24
CA LYS A 12 5.14 -9.21 -8.22
C LYS A 12 3.73 -9.80 -8.19
N SER A 13 3.20 -10.19 -9.34
CA SER A 13 1.94 -10.92 -9.39
C SER A 13 2.07 -12.28 -8.69
N GLN A 14 0.93 -12.85 -8.27
CA GLN A 14 0.92 -14.19 -7.68
C GLN A 14 1.48 -15.24 -8.65
N LEU A 15 1.15 -15.10 -9.94
CA LEU A 15 1.71 -15.94 -11.00
C LEU A 15 3.24 -15.85 -11.04
N ARG A 16 3.80 -14.64 -11.09
CA ARG A 16 5.25 -14.43 -11.13
C ARG A 16 5.94 -15.01 -9.91
N LEU A 17 5.37 -14.80 -8.72
CA LEU A 17 5.88 -15.40 -7.48
C LEU A 17 5.82 -16.93 -7.49
N ALA A 18 4.73 -17.52 -7.99
CA ALA A 18 4.57 -18.96 -8.08
C ALA A 18 5.60 -19.59 -9.04
N LEU A 19 5.88 -18.92 -10.16
CA LEU A 19 6.89 -19.34 -11.12
C LEU A 19 8.31 -19.25 -10.53
N GLU A 20 8.65 -18.15 -9.86
CA GLU A 20 9.95 -17.96 -9.21
C GLU A 20 10.19 -18.96 -8.07
N LYS A 21 9.15 -19.25 -7.27
CA LYS A 21 9.21 -20.23 -6.16
C LYS A 21 9.14 -21.68 -6.62
N ARG A 22 9.09 -21.95 -7.94
CA ARG A 22 8.94 -23.30 -8.52
C ARG A 22 7.79 -24.10 -7.91
N ASN A 23 6.64 -23.46 -7.68
CA ASN A 23 5.48 -24.16 -7.11
C ASN A 23 4.96 -25.22 -8.10
N SER A 24 5.24 -26.50 -7.79
CA SER A 24 4.97 -27.64 -8.67
C SER A 24 3.49 -27.87 -8.95
N ARG A 25 2.59 -27.46 -8.05
CA ARG A 25 1.15 -27.55 -8.26
C ARG A 25 0.70 -26.51 -9.28
N ILE A 26 1.06 -25.24 -9.08
CA ILE A 26 0.67 -24.16 -10.00
C ILE A 26 1.27 -24.38 -11.39
N GLN A 27 2.53 -24.80 -11.49
CA GLN A 27 3.14 -25.10 -12.78
C GLN A 27 2.41 -26.24 -13.53
N ARG A 28 1.92 -27.26 -12.83
CA ARG A 28 1.12 -28.32 -13.45
C ARG A 28 -0.22 -27.80 -13.96
N LEU A 29 -0.91 -26.98 -13.18
CA LEU A 29 -2.19 -26.39 -13.57
C LEU A 29 -2.02 -25.47 -14.79
N LEU A 30 -0.98 -24.64 -14.79
CA LEU A 30 -0.64 -23.78 -15.94
C LEU A 30 -0.32 -24.60 -17.20
N LYS A 31 0.50 -25.65 -17.08
CA LYS A 31 0.89 -26.52 -18.21
C LYS A 31 -0.32 -27.24 -18.83
N ARG A 32 -1.35 -27.54 -18.06
CA ARG A 32 -2.56 -28.24 -18.52
C ARG A 32 -3.66 -27.29 -18.98
N GLY A 33 -3.42 -25.97 -18.94
CA GLY A 33 -4.43 -24.97 -19.31
C GLY A 33 -5.65 -24.94 -18.39
N ASP A 34 -5.47 -25.26 -17.10
CA ASP A 34 -6.59 -25.37 -16.15
C ASP A 34 -7.34 -24.02 -16.01
N PRO A 35 -8.68 -23.98 -16.15
CA PRO A 35 -9.46 -22.75 -16.07
C PRO A 35 -9.29 -21.99 -14.74
N SER A 36 -9.00 -22.68 -13.63
CA SER A 36 -8.74 -22.06 -12.33
C SER A 36 -7.53 -21.11 -12.32
N THR A 37 -6.67 -21.19 -13.34
CA THR A 37 -5.49 -20.34 -13.48
C THR A 37 -5.71 -19.10 -14.34
N GLU A 38 -6.88 -18.95 -14.98
CA GLU A 38 -7.20 -17.80 -15.83
C GLU A 38 -7.22 -16.47 -15.06
N PRO A 39 -7.91 -16.34 -13.91
CA PRO A 39 -7.90 -15.07 -13.17
C PRO A 39 -6.48 -14.66 -12.76
N MET A 40 -5.66 -15.65 -12.39
CA MET A 40 -4.28 -15.43 -12.01
C MET A 40 -3.40 -14.97 -13.19
N ARG A 41 -3.67 -15.46 -14.42
CA ARG A 41 -3.03 -14.98 -15.65
C ARG A 41 -3.49 -13.57 -16.01
N ALA A 42 -4.79 -13.33 -16.04
CA ALA A 42 -5.36 -12.01 -16.35
C ALA A 42 -4.82 -10.92 -15.39
N ALA A 43 -4.82 -11.18 -14.08
CA ALA A 43 -4.24 -10.29 -13.08
C ALA A 43 -2.73 -10.09 -13.24
N HIS A 44 -2.00 -11.09 -13.75
CA HIS A 44 -0.58 -10.95 -14.06
C HIS A 44 -0.36 -10.06 -15.27
N GLU A 45 -1.09 -10.32 -16.35
CA GLU A 45 -1.03 -9.55 -17.59
C GLU A 45 -1.34 -8.09 -17.27
N ALA A 46 -2.52 -7.79 -16.71
CA ALA A 46 -2.94 -6.44 -16.31
C ALA A 46 -1.88 -5.71 -15.45
N HIS A 47 -1.21 -6.43 -14.56
CA HIS A 47 -0.16 -5.85 -13.74
C HIS A 47 1.11 -5.48 -14.52
N GLU A 48 1.65 -6.40 -15.33
CA GLU A 48 2.83 -6.10 -16.17
C GLU A 48 2.52 -5.01 -17.19
N ASP A 49 1.30 -5.05 -17.70
CA ASP A 49 0.74 -4.08 -18.62
C ASP A 49 0.68 -2.66 -18.01
N THR A 50 0.23 -2.54 -16.78
CA THR A 50 0.24 -1.27 -16.04
C THR A 50 1.67 -0.79 -15.79
N LEU A 51 2.58 -1.69 -15.43
CA LEU A 51 4.00 -1.35 -15.25
C LEU A 51 4.62 -0.78 -16.53
N LEU A 52 4.37 -1.43 -17.67
CA LEU A 52 4.86 -0.95 -18.96
C LEU A 52 4.32 0.44 -19.31
N GLU A 53 3.04 0.72 -19.03
CA GLU A 53 2.46 2.05 -19.23
C GLU A 53 3.13 3.10 -18.34
N VAL A 54 3.30 2.80 -17.05
CA VAL A 54 3.96 3.70 -16.09
C VAL A 54 5.37 4.03 -16.55
N GLU A 55 6.15 3.03 -16.96
CA GLU A 55 7.51 3.24 -17.47
C GLU A 55 7.52 4.05 -18.77
N ARG A 56 6.60 3.77 -19.71
CA ARG A 56 6.49 4.54 -20.97
C ARG A 56 6.16 6.01 -20.70
N ALA A 57 5.21 6.27 -19.83
CA ALA A 57 4.82 7.64 -19.46
C ALA A 57 5.97 8.39 -18.79
N LEU A 58 6.72 7.76 -17.89
CA LEU A 58 7.92 8.37 -17.28
C LEU A 58 9.03 8.63 -18.30
N ARG A 59 9.26 7.72 -19.25
CA ARG A 59 10.24 7.94 -20.33
C ARG A 59 9.85 9.11 -21.23
N ALA A 60 8.56 9.24 -21.54
CA ALA A 60 8.06 10.32 -22.40
C ALA A 60 8.22 11.72 -21.78
N THR A 61 8.31 11.82 -20.45
CA THR A 61 8.55 13.10 -19.75
C THR A 61 10.03 13.44 -19.61
N GLY A 62 10.94 12.51 -19.92
CA GLY A 62 12.39 12.68 -19.75
C GLY A 62 12.87 12.64 -18.29
N VAL A 63 12.00 12.29 -17.33
CA VAL A 63 12.34 12.22 -15.91
C VAL A 63 13.17 10.97 -15.63
N ASP A 64 14.29 11.13 -14.92
CA ASP A 64 15.09 9.99 -14.48
C ASP A 64 14.35 9.18 -13.41
N PHE A 65 14.27 7.86 -13.62
CA PHE A 65 13.58 6.96 -12.72
C PHE A 65 14.28 5.61 -12.59
N ALA A 66 14.12 5.00 -11.42
CA ALA A 66 14.47 3.60 -11.20
C ALA A 66 13.24 2.81 -10.74
N ARG A 67 13.30 1.49 -10.88
CA ARG A 67 12.28 0.58 -10.33
C ARG A 67 12.86 -0.38 -9.29
N VAL A 68 12.06 -0.70 -8.28
CA VAL A 68 12.42 -1.64 -7.23
C VAL A 68 11.22 -2.52 -6.86
N TYR A 69 11.48 -3.82 -6.73
CA TYR A 69 10.47 -4.74 -6.21
C TYR A 69 10.18 -4.40 -4.75
N ARG A 70 8.91 -4.26 -4.35
CA ARG A 70 8.49 -3.81 -3.00
C ARG A 70 9.18 -4.56 -1.86
N ALA A 71 9.43 -5.87 -2.00
CA ALA A 71 10.08 -6.66 -0.95
C ALA A 71 11.58 -6.39 -0.81
N ARG A 72 12.19 -5.70 -1.79
CA ARG A 72 13.57 -5.23 -1.77
C ARG A 72 13.69 -3.75 -1.43
N LEU A 73 12.57 -3.04 -1.26
CA LEU A 73 12.58 -1.65 -0.83
C LEU A 73 13.09 -1.59 0.62
N ARG A 74 14.09 -0.75 0.85
CA ARG A 74 14.67 -0.49 2.17
C ARG A 74 14.43 0.96 2.59
N PRO A 75 14.36 1.25 3.91
CA PRO A 75 14.48 2.62 4.41
C PRO A 75 15.69 3.32 3.77
N GLY A 76 15.55 4.60 3.43
CA GLY A 76 16.60 5.42 2.80
C GLY A 76 16.66 5.38 1.26
N MET A 77 16.06 4.37 0.61
CA MET A 77 15.99 4.32 -0.86
C MET A 77 15.09 5.42 -1.45
N THR A 78 14.12 5.87 -0.64
CA THR A 78 13.08 6.86 -0.95
C THR A 78 13.46 8.29 -0.56
N GLU A 79 14.58 8.47 0.14
CA GLU A 79 15.09 9.79 0.52
C GLU A 79 15.48 10.62 -0.69
N HIS A 80 15.14 11.92 -0.63
CA HIS A 80 15.41 12.91 -1.66
C HIS A 80 14.76 12.61 -3.02
N ARG A 81 13.83 11.65 -3.10
CA ARG A 81 13.03 11.41 -4.29
C ARG A 81 11.96 12.49 -4.38
N ARG A 82 11.76 13.02 -5.59
CA ARG A 82 10.69 13.97 -5.89
C ARG A 82 9.32 13.29 -5.87
N LEU A 83 9.27 11.99 -6.22
CA LEU A 83 8.05 11.20 -6.24
C LEU A 83 8.37 9.71 -6.08
N VAL A 84 7.56 9.01 -5.28
CA VAL A 84 7.54 7.55 -5.22
C VAL A 84 6.23 7.05 -5.83
N ILE A 85 6.32 6.11 -6.77
CA ILE A 85 5.15 5.58 -7.48
C ILE A 85 4.97 4.13 -7.09
N SER A 86 3.87 3.81 -6.41
CA SER A 86 3.54 2.43 -6.02
C SER A 86 2.64 1.81 -7.08
N VAL A 87 3.09 0.74 -7.75
CA VAL A 87 2.31 0.02 -8.78
C VAL A 87 1.85 -1.32 -8.23
N GLY A 88 0.55 -1.46 -7.99
CA GLY A 88 -0.03 -2.61 -7.33
C GLY A 88 -1.47 -2.35 -6.91
N GLY A 89 -1.81 -2.64 -5.65
CA GLY A 89 -3.07 -2.17 -5.04
C GLY A 89 -2.76 -1.46 -3.72
N ASP A 90 -3.76 -1.24 -2.88
CA ASP A 90 -3.58 -0.54 -1.59
C ASP A 90 -2.51 -1.19 -0.71
N GLY A 91 -2.45 -2.52 -0.64
CA GLY A 91 -1.40 -3.22 0.10
C GLY A 91 0.02 -2.92 -0.39
N THR A 92 0.20 -2.62 -1.68
CA THR A 92 1.52 -2.21 -2.21
C THR A 92 1.85 -0.77 -1.82
N LEU A 93 0.85 0.11 -1.81
CA LEU A 93 1.01 1.48 -1.34
C LEU A 93 1.29 1.52 0.17
N LEU A 94 0.60 0.72 0.97
CA LEU A 94 0.83 0.57 2.41
C LEU A 94 2.25 0.07 2.71
N ASP A 95 2.68 -1.01 2.03
CA ASP A 95 4.05 -1.50 2.17
C ASP A 95 5.10 -0.44 1.81
N THR A 96 4.78 0.40 0.82
CA THR A 96 5.64 1.49 0.37
C THR A 96 5.67 2.62 1.39
N SER A 97 4.53 3.02 1.94
CA SER A 97 4.40 4.14 2.89
C SER A 97 5.20 3.89 4.18
N HIS A 98 5.31 2.64 4.63
CA HIS A 98 6.16 2.24 5.77
C HIS A 98 7.66 2.50 5.54
N LYS A 99 8.10 2.67 4.29
CA LYS A 99 9.50 2.87 3.91
C LYS A 99 9.74 4.26 3.31
N VAL A 100 8.74 5.14 3.39
CA VAL A 100 8.79 6.52 2.91
C VAL A 100 8.66 7.46 4.11
N ALA A 101 9.61 8.38 4.21
CA ALA A 101 9.59 9.41 5.24
C ALA A 101 8.86 10.67 4.75
N THR A 102 9.38 11.31 3.69
CA THR A 102 8.96 12.66 3.26
C THR A 102 8.52 12.75 1.80
N ALA A 103 8.93 11.81 0.95
CA ALA A 103 8.57 11.86 -0.47
C ALA A 103 7.06 11.62 -0.67
N PRO A 104 6.40 12.35 -1.58
CA PRO A 104 5.01 12.07 -1.91
C PRO A 104 4.91 10.68 -2.56
N VAL A 105 3.84 9.95 -2.22
CA VAL A 105 3.56 8.62 -2.78
C VAL A 105 2.33 8.70 -3.67
N LEU A 106 2.48 8.24 -4.92
CA LEU A 106 1.39 8.10 -5.88
C LEU A 106 1.07 6.62 -6.09
N GLY A 107 -0.11 6.19 -5.70
CA GLY A 107 -0.60 4.83 -5.94
C GLY A 107 -1.18 4.66 -7.34
N VAL A 108 -0.77 3.60 -8.02
CA VAL A 108 -1.29 3.17 -9.32
C VAL A 108 -1.87 1.76 -9.16
N ASN A 109 -3.19 1.65 -9.25
CA ASN A 109 -3.90 0.39 -9.22
C ASN A 109 -3.63 -0.39 -10.52
N SER A 110 -3.01 -1.56 -10.39
CA SER A 110 -2.60 -2.40 -11.50
C SER A 110 -3.59 -3.52 -11.83
N ASP A 111 -4.66 -3.64 -11.06
CA ASP A 111 -5.66 -4.70 -11.19
C ASP A 111 -7.03 -4.19 -10.70
N THR A 112 -7.61 -3.28 -11.46
CA THR A 112 -8.91 -2.64 -11.12
C THR A 112 -10.09 -3.60 -11.17
N ALA A 113 -9.94 -4.77 -11.80
CA ALA A 113 -10.98 -5.81 -11.84
C ALA A 113 -11.13 -6.52 -10.48
N HIS A 114 -10.06 -6.57 -9.68
CA HIS A 114 -10.01 -7.31 -8.42
C HIS A 114 -9.61 -6.46 -7.21
N SER A 115 -9.32 -5.18 -7.42
CA SER A 115 -8.93 -4.24 -6.36
C SER A 115 -9.65 -2.91 -6.55
N VAL A 116 -10.34 -2.45 -5.51
CA VAL A 116 -10.96 -1.12 -5.48
C VAL A 116 -9.88 -0.04 -5.55
N GLY A 117 -8.82 -0.17 -4.73
CA GLY A 117 -7.70 0.76 -4.72
C GLY A 117 -8.05 2.11 -4.09
N PHE A 118 -8.59 2.11 -2.87
CA PHE A 118 -9.04 3.34 -2.19
C PHE A 118 -7.92 4.39 -2.02
N LEU A 119 -6.67 3.95 -1.87
CA LEU A 119 -5.51 4.83 -1.74
C LEU A 119 -4.82 5.11 -3.08
N CYS A 120 -5.15 4.36 -4.13
CA CYS A 120 -4.58 4.53 -5.46
C CYS A 120 -5.30 5.66 -6.22
N ALA A 121 -4.53 6.65 -6.69
CA ALA A 121 -5.07 7.80 -7.41
C ALA A 121 -5.12 7.61 -8.94
N ALA A 122 -4.44 6.58 -9.46
CA ALA A 122 -4.40 6.28 -10.89
C ALA A 122 -4.54 4.78 -11.14
N HIS A 123 -4.79 4.43 -12.40
CA HIS A 123 -4.70 3.08 -12.93
C HIS A 123 -4.23 3.15 -14.39
N ARG A 124 -4.20 2.01 -15.07
CA ARG A 124 -3.90 1.93 -16.49
C ARG A 124 -4.86 2.80 -17.32
N GLY A 125 -4.33 3.63 -18.21
CA GLY A 125 -5.08 4.58 -19.03
C GLY A 125 -5.29 5.96 -18.40
N THR A 126 -5.13 6.10 -17.08
CA THR A 126 -5.26 7.41 -16.38
C THR A 126 -3.94 7.95 -15.85
N PHE A 127 -2.93 7.07 -15.68
CA PHE A 127 -1.66 7.43 -15.09
C PHE A 127 -0.92 8.54 -15.83
N ALA A 128 -0.85 8.49 -17.17
CA ALA A 128 -0.08 9.48 -17.94
C ALA A 128 -0.62 10.91 -17.77
N ALA A 129 -1.94 11.08 -17.79
CA ALA A 129 -2.58 12.39 -17.57
C ALA A 129 -2.35 12.90 -16.15
N LEU A 130 -2.46 12.01 -15.16
CA LEU A 130 -2.22 12.37 -13.76
C LEU A 130 -0.75 12.73 -13.51
N LEU A 131 0.20 11.96 -14.07
CA LEU A 131 1.63 12.27 -14.01
C LEU A 131 1.91 13.66 -14.60
N ALA A 132 1.32 13.99 -15.76
CA ALA A 132 1.47 15.33 -16.35
C ALA A 132 0.93 16.44 -15.44
N ALA A 133 -0.18 16.19 -14.71
CA ALA A 133 -0.70 17.13 -13.74
C ALA A 133 0.22 17.30 -12.51
N VAL A 134 0.80 16.21 -12.00
CA VAL A 134 1.77 16.24 -10.90
C VAL A 134 3.04 17.00 -11.31
N LEU A 135 3.60 16.69 -12.48
CA LEU A 135 4.83 17.33 -12.97
C LEU A 135 4.65 18.83 -13.24
N ALA A 136 3.45 19.23 -13.70
CA ALA A 136 3.08 20.63 -13.89
C ALA A 136 2.66 21.35 -12.58
N GLY A 137 2.70 20.67 -11.42
CA GLY A 137 2.30 21.25 -10.14
C GLY A 137 0.79 21.50 -9.99
N ARG A 138 -0.04 21.00 -10.91
CA ARG A 138 -1.50 21.13 -10.90
C ARG A 138 -2.18 20.16 -9.95
N LEU A 139 -1.54 19.03 -9.66
CA LEU A 139 -1.96 18.10 -8.62
C LEU A 139 -0.96 18.11 -7.47
N LYS A 140 -1.41 18.52 -6.28
CA LYS A 140 -0.60 18.59 -5.07
C LYS A 140 -0.83 17.35 -4.19
N PRO A 141 0.20 16.87 -3.46
CA PRO A 141 0.01 15.79 -2.51
C PRO A 141 -0.82 16.25 -1.30
N THR A 142 -1.65 15.34 -0.79
CA THR A 142 -2.36 15.54 0.48
C THR A 142 -1.47 15.09 1.63
N VAL A 143 -1.30 15.93 2.64
CA VAL A 143 -0.62 15.55 3.88
C VAL A 143 -1.59 14.70 4.71
N VAL A 144 -1.13 13.51 5.12
CA VAL A 144 -1.91 12.57 5.92
C VAL A 144 -1.24 12.35 7.28
N ARG A 145 -2.03 12.01 8.29
CA ARG A 145 -1.52 11.57 9.59
C ARG A 145 -1.16 10.09 9.54
N ARG A 146 -0.15 9.71 10.33
CA ARG A 146 0.26 8.33 10.54
C ARG A 146 0.38 8.07 12.04
N LEU A 147 0.04 6.88 12.49
CA LEU A 147 0.17 6.49 13.90
C LEU A 147 1.62 6.15 14.20
N GLY A 148 2.16 6.76 15.25
CA GLY A 148 3.35 6.28 15.95
C GLY A 148 2.95 5.55 17.23
N GLY A 149 3.88 4.81 17.82
CA GLY A 149 3.61 4.13 19.08
C GLY A 149 4.83 3.35 19.56
N ALA A 150 4.68 2.71 20.72
CA ALA A 150 5.67 1.82 21.29
C ALA A 150 4.98 0.63 21.97
N ILE A 151 5.64 -0.52 21.95
CA ILE A 151 5.25 -1.72 22.69
C ILE A 151 6.33 -1.94 23.75
N ASP A 152 5.95 -1.91 25.02
CA ASP A 152 6.88 -2.05 26.16
C ASP A 152 8.08 -1.09 26.05
N GLY A 153 7.82 0.17 25.67
CA GLY A 153 8.85 1.19 25.44
C GLY A 153 9.64 1.05 24.13
N THR A 154 9.47 -0.05 23.39
CA THR A 154 10.10 -0.25 22.08
C THR A 154 9.26 0.40 20.99
N ALA A 155 9.79 1.43 20.35
CA ALA A 155 9.10 2.14 19.27
C ALA A 155 8.72 1.22 18.11
N LEU A 156 7.55 1.46 17.52
CA LEU A 156 7.16 0.81 16.28
C LEU A 156 8.20 1.09 15.17
N PRO A 157 8.51 0.10 14.31
CA PRO A 157 9.58 0.21 13.32
C PRO A 157 9.30 1.23 12.22
N PHE A 158 8.04 1.66 12.07
CA PHE A 158 7.61 2.66 11.09
C PHE A 158 6.28 3.28 11.53
N PRO A 159 5.98 4.52 11.09
CA PRO A 159 4.64 5.08 11.26
C PRO A 159 3.60 4.33 10.43
N VAL A 160 2.46 4.03 11.04
CA VAL A 160 1.37 3.24 10.44
C VAL A 160 0.42 4.16 9.67
N LEU A 161 0.14 3.84 8.41
CA LEU A 161 -0.77 4.64 7.59
C LEU A 161 -2.24 4.39 7.92
N ASN A 162 -2.66 3.13 8.02
CA ASN A 162 -4.07 2.80 8.23
C ASN A 162 -4.40 2.63 9.71
N ASP A 163 -4.13 1.45 10.26
CA ASP A 163 -4.64 1.05 11.57
C ASP A 163 -3.64 0.17 12.32
N VAL A 164 -3.72 0.21 13.65
CA VAL A 164 -3.10 -0.72 14.58
C VAL A 164 -4.21 -1.56 15.22
N LEU A 165 -4.06 -2.88 15.20
CA LEU A 165 -4.91 -3.80 15.94
C LEU A 165 -4.15 -4.32 17.15
N VAL A 166 -4.70 -4.08 18.34
CA VAL A 166 -4.26 -4.71 19.59
C VAL A 166 -5.24 -5.82 19.91
N ALA A 167 -4.77 -7.07 19.81
CA ALA A 167 -5.62 -8.24 20.03
C ALA A 167 -4.82 -9.39 20.64
N HIS A 168 -5.54 -10.35 21.23
CA HIS A 168 -5.00 -11.59 21.70
C HIS A 168 -4.37 -12.39 20.54
N LYS A 169 -3.17 -12.95 20.76
CA LYS A 169 -2.42 -13.71 19.74
C LYS A 169 -3.17 -14.91 19.16
N ASN A 170 -4.06 -15.51 19.95
CA ASN A 170 -4.98 -16.54 19.51
C ASN A 170 -6.29 -15.86 19.07
N PRO A 171 -6.66 -15.88 17.77
CA PRO A 171 -7.87 -15.26 17.26
C PRO A 171 -9.17 -15.78 17.90
N ALA A 172 -9.14 -16.99 18.50
CA ALA A 172 -10.31 -17.58 19.16
C ALA A 172 -10.47 -17.14 20.64
N ALA A 173 -9.52 -16.38 21.19
CA ALA A 173 -9.55 -15.96 22.60
C ALA A 173 -9.87 -14.46 22.72
N THR A 174 -10.58 -14.10 23.78
CA THR A 174 -10.95 -12.70 24.09
C THR A 174 -9.73 -11.90 24.53
N SER A 175 -9.59 -10.71 23.96
CA SER A 175 -8.66 -9.67 24.39
C SER A 175 -9.19 -8.96 25.63
N ARG A 176 -8.35 -8.80 26.65
CA ARG A 176 -8.65 -7.98 27.83
C ARG A 176 -7.61 -6.89 27.92
N VAL A 177 -8.04 -5.64 27.91
CA VAL A 177 -7.15 -4.48 27.81
C VAL A 177 -7.66 -3.36 28.71
N LEU A 178 -6.73 -2.65 29.34
CA LEU A 178 -7.00 -1.36 29.95
C LEU A 178 -6.68 -0.29 28.91
N LEU A 179 -7.69 0.45 28.49
CA LEU A 179 -7.53 1.58 27.57
C LEU A 179 -7.47 2.86 28.38
N GLU A 180 -6.40 3.65 28.20
CA GLU A 180 -6.27 4.97 28.80
C GLU A 180 -6.23 6.05 27.71
N HIS A 181 -7.09 7.06 27.84
CA HIS A 181 -7.07 8.24 26.99
C HIS A 181 -7.29 9.50 27.83
N GLN A 182 -6.33 10.43 27.80
CA GLN A 182 -6.41 11.71 28.52
C GLN A 182 -6.73 11.54 30.02
N GLY A 183 -6.14 10.53 30.67
CA GLY A 183 -6.35 10.23 32.09
C GLY A 183 -7.65 9.49 32.42
N VAL A 184 -8.49 9.19 31.43
CA VAL A 184 -9.66 8.33 31.59
C VAL A 184 -9.25 6.89 31.27
N VAL A 185 -9.53 5.98 32.19
CA VAL A 185 -9.20 4.56 32.07
C VAL A 185 -10.48 3.73 31.95
N GLU A 186 -10.49 2.78 31.03
CA GLU A 186 -11.59 1.84 30.80
C GLU A 186 -11.07 0.40 30.72
N ASP A 187 -11.76 -0.54 31.39
CA ASP A 187 -11.54 -1.99 31.25
C ASP A 187 -12.41 -2.54 30.13
N GLN A 188 -11.76 -3.09 29.10
CA GLN A 188 -12.40 -3.58 27.89
C GLN A 188 -12.17 -5.08 27.69
N LYS A 189 -13.23 -5.78 27.27
CA LYS A 189 -13.19 -7.20 26.86
C LYS A 189 -13.84 -7.35 25.49
N SER A 190 -13.03 -7.65 24.48
CA SER A 190 -13.47 -7.71 23.08
C SER A 190 -12.61 -8.68 22.26
N SER A 191 -12.83 -8.77 20.96
CA SER A 191 -11.89 -9.46 20.05
C SER A 191 -10.56 -8.71 19.92
N GLY A 192 -10.54 -7.41 20.22
CA GLY A 192 -9.38 -6.52 20.13
C GLY A 192 -9.81 -5.06 20.02
N ILE A 193 -8.85 -4.16 20.01
CA ILE A 193 -9.05 -2.72 19.78
C ILE A 193 -8.35 -2.34 18.48
N TRP A 194 -9.10 -1.71 17.57
CA TRP A 194 -8.54 -1.01 16.44
C TRP A 194 -8.33 0.45 16.79
N VAL A 195 -7.18 1.00 16.40
CA VAL A 195 -6.94 2.45 16.35
C VAL A 195 -6.56 2.77 14.91
N SER A 196 -7.33 3.63 14.26
CA SER A 196 -7.21 3.93 12.83
C SER A 196 -7.05 5.42 12.56
N THR A 197 -6.29 5.75 11.51
CA THR A 197 -6.25 7.10 10.94
C THR A 197 -7.36 7.30 9.91
N ALA A 198 -7.49 8.53 9.41
CA ALA A 198 -8.34 8.83 8.26
C ALA A 198 -8.04 7.97 7.01
N ALA A 199 -6.78 7.56 6.78
CA ALA A 199 -6.44 6.70 5.65
C ALA A 199 -6.90 5.24 5.84
N GLY A 200 -7.06 4.81 7.10
CA GLY A 200 -7.55 3.49 7.45
C GLY A 200 -9.08 3.38 7.57
N SER A 201 -9.80 4.51 7.55
CA SER A 201 -11.25 4.52 7.75
C SER A 201 -12.04 3.73 6.71
N THR A 202 -11.51 3.55 5.49
CA THR A 202 -12.11 2.74 4.43
C THR A 202 -11.65 1.26 4.44
N ALA A 203 -10.81 0.87 5.39
CA ALA A 203 -10.22 -0.45 5.51
C ALA A 203 -10.87 -1.26 6.65
N ALA A 204 -10.05 -1.82 7.55
CA ALA A 204 -10.55 -2.64 8.65
C ALA A 204 -11.52 -1.85 9.56
N MET A 205 -11.27 -0.55 9.75
CA MET A 205 -12.13 0.32 10.54
C MET A 205 -13.57 0.41 9.99
N SER A 206 -13.75 0.49 8.67
CA SER A 206 -15.08 0.43 8.06
C SER A 206 -15.79 -0.89 8.36
N SER A 207 -15.06 -2.01 8.33
CA SER A 207 -15.62 -3.33 8.64
C SER A 207 -15.98 -3.48 10.13
N ALA A 208 -15.30 -2.73 11.00
CA ALA A 208 -15.57 -2.69 12.44
C ALA A 208 -16.71 -1.72 12.81
N GLY A 209 -17.32 -1.03 11.83
CA GLY A 209 -18.42 -0.09 12.04
C GLY A 209 -18.00 1.35 12.30
N GLY A 210 -16.72 1.69 12.08
CA GLY A 210 -16.22 3.07 12.17
C GLY A 210 -16.69 3.97 11.03
N GLU A 211 -16.54 5.27 11.22
CA GLU A 211 -16.95 6.30 10.25
C GLU A 211 -15.91 6.43 9.13
N ILE A 212 -16.38 6.49 7.87
CA ILE A 212 -15.51 6.84 6.75
C ILE A 212 -15.29 8.36 6.75
N VAL A 213 -14.03 8.79 6.87
CA VAL A 213 -13.66 10.21 6.91
C VAL A 213 -12.71 10.56 5.77
N GLY A 214 -12.54 11.85 5.48
CA GLY A 214 -11.61 12.30 4.45
C GLY A 214 -10.15 12.23 4.92
N LEU A 215 -9.21 11.98 4.01
CA LEU A 215 -7.76 11.80 4.31
C LEU A 215 -7.10 12.93 5.14
N GLY A 216 -7.68 14.14 5.12
CA GLY A 216 -7.21 15.29 5.90
C GLY A 216 -7.72 15.34 7.35
N ASP A 217 -8.66 14.47 7.74
CA ASP A 217 -9.19 14.41 9.10
C ASP A 217 -8.06 14.13 10.10
N GLY A 218 -8.09 14.86 11.21
CA GLY A 218 -7.09 14.79 12.26
C GLY A 218 -7.37 13.84 13.39
N ARG A 219 -8.59 13.30 13.44
CA ARG A 219 -9.04 12.40 14.49
C ARG A 219 -8.52 10.99 14.24
N ALA A 220 -8.18 10.30 15.32
CA ALA A 220 -8.08 8.85 15.31
C ALA A 220 -9.42 8.27 15.76
N GLN A 221 -9.76 7.11 15.21
CA GLN A 221 -10.92 6.30 15.59
C GLN A 221 -10.47 5.03 16.27
#